data_AF-A0A7T8H0A6-F1
#
_entry.id   AF-A0A7T8H0A6-F1
#
_cell.length_a   1.000
_cell.length_b   1.000
_cell.length_c   1.000
_cell.angle_alpha   90.00
_cell.angle_beta   90.00
_cell.angle_gamma   90.00
#
_symmetry.space_group_name_H-M   'P 1'
#
loop_
_entity.id
_entity.type
_entity.pdbx_description
1 polymer ?
#
loop_
_entity_poly.entity_id
_entity_poly.type
_entity_poly.pdbx_seq_one_letter_code
_entity_poly.pdbx_strand_id
1 'polypeptide(L)'
;MAVQQFEAMFMYTSALRRILVEMSDNIKYLVDNHAEEIKHNSKWPIILMICLVVSVPIIVYLSSKASYSMRHSSKMFDEQAEILNKERRKTDGLLWQLLPPDIIAQLKAGDQPPPKLYESATVFFGDIVGFTNLTAMSTAGQTIQFLNDLYNMFDNYIDNFDVYKVEIVGDGYLVASGLPIPNGHKHATEIATMALQLMFQVEGFKISHKPSYKLRMRMGIHSGGCVGSVVGSKMPHFSVFGDT
;
A
#
# COMPACT_ATOMS: atom_id res chain seq x y z
N MET A 1 38.15 105.47 -52.77
CA MET A 1 36.83 104.99 -52.32
C MET A 1 36.45 103.62 -52.92
N ALA A 2 36.62 103.39 -54.23
CA ALA A 2 36.26 102.11 -54.88
C ALA A 2 37.12 100.88 -54.49
N VAL A 3 38.43 101.05 -54.28
CA VAL A 3 39.34 99.93 -53.91
C VAL A 3 38.99 99.32 -52.56
N GLN A 4 38.64 100.14 -51.57
CA GLN A 4 38.21 99.68 -50.23
C GLN A 4 36.89 98.90 -50.28
N GLN A 5 35.97 99.23 -51.18
CA GLN A 5 34.72 98.48 -51.35
C GLN A 5 34.96 97.10 -52.01
N PHE A 6 35.93 97.00 -52.92
CA PHE A 6 36.29 95.75 -53.57
C PHE A 6 37.00 94.79 -52.61
N GLU A 7 37.92 95.29 -51.78
CA GLU A 7 38.53 94.50 -50.70
C GLU A 7 37.50 94.04 -49.66
N ALA A 8 36.57 94.90 -49.25
CA ALA A 8 35.50 94.53 -48.34
C ALA A 8 34.60 93.43 -48.94
N MET A 9 34.27 93.51 -50.22
CA MET A 9 33.49 92.49 -50.92
C MET A 9 34.24 91.15 -51.06
N PHE A 10 35.55 91.20 -51.33
CA PHE A 10 36.39 89.99 -51.40
C PHE A 10 36.54 89.32 -50.03
N MET A 11 36.71 90.11 -48.96
CA MET A 11 36.73 89.61 -47.58
C MET A 11 35.37 89.01 -47.18
N TYR A 12 34.27 89.61 -47.60
CA TYR A 12 32.93 89.09 -47.32
C TYR A 12 32.65 87.77 -48.06
N THR A 13 32.95 87.69 -49.36
CA THR A 13 32.73 86.47 -50.15
C THR A 13 33.63 85.32 -49.70
N SER A 14 34.87 85.60 -49.33
CA SER A 14 35.79 84.59 -48.78
C SER A 14 35.37 84.11 -47.38
N ALA A 15 34.89 85.00 -46.50
CA ALA A 15 34.31 84.63 -45.21
C ALA A 15 33.05 83.77 -45.39
N LEU A 16 32.16 84.16 -46.29
CA LEU A 16 30.93 83.43 -46.57
C LEU A 16 31.20 82.04 -47.18
N ARG A 17 32.22 81.94 -48.05
CA ARG A 17 32.69 80.64 -48.57
C ARG A 17 33.27 79.76 -47.49
N ARG A 18 34.04 80.30 -46.53
CA ARG A 18 34.57 79.54 -45.39
C ARG A 18 33.43 79.00 -44.51
N ILE A 19 32.46 79.85 -44.17
CA ILE A 19 31.28 79.46 -43.38
C ILE A 19 30.48 78.37 -44.10
N LEU A 20 30.28 78.47 -45.41
CA LEU A 20 29.57 77.45 -46.20
C LEU A 20 30.27 76.09 -46.19
N VAL A 21 31.61 76.08 -46.34
CA VAL A 21 32.39 74.84 -46.30
C VAL A 21 32.34 74.21 -44.91
N GLU A 22 32.52 75.02 -43.86
CA GLU A 22 32.47 74.55 -42.47
C GLU A 22 31.08 74.03 -42.08
N MET A 23 30.01 74.68 -42.54
CA MET A 23 28.64 74.16 -42.39
C MET A 23 28.43 72.84 -43.13
N SER A 24 28.93 72.72 -44.37
CA SER A 24 28.81 71.48 -45.14
C SER A 24 29.53 70.31 -44.46
N ASP A 25 30.75 70.54 -43.95
CA ASP A 25 31.53 69.51 -43.26
C ASP A 25 30.88 69.12 -41.93
N ASN A 26 30.34 70.08 -41.18
CA ASN A 26 29.58 69.81 -39.96
C ASN A 26 28.29 69.02 -40.23
N ILE A 27 27.54 69.35 -41.29
CA ILE A 27 26.33 68.60 -41.67
C ILE A 27 26.71 67.18 -42.08
N LYS A 28 27.78 67.02 -42.87
CA LYS A 28 28.24 65.70 -43.30
C LYS A 28 28.68 64.85 -42.11
N TYR A 29 29.40 65.43 -41.16
CA TYR A 29 29.79 64.77 -39.92
C TYR A 29 28.57 64.34 -39.08
N LEU A 30 27.57 65.22 -38.90
CA LEU A 30 26.35 64.91 -38.16
C LEU A 30 25.53 63.80 -38.84
N VAL A 31 25.42 63.83 -40.17
CA VAL A 31 24.70 62.82 -40.95
C VAL A 31 25.41 61.46 -40.85
N ASP A 32 26.72 61.41 -41.03
CA ASP A 32 27.49 60.17 -40.94
C ASP A 32 27.44 59.58 -39.52
N ASN A 33 27.51 60.43 -38.49
CA ASN A 33 27.46 60.00 -37.10
C ASN A 33 26.08 59.45 -36.71
N HIS A 34 24.98 60.10 -37.14
CA HIS A 34 23.63 59.56 -36.93
C HIS A 34 23.33 58.32 -37.78
N ALA A 35 23.91 58.20 -38.99
CA ALA A 35 23.76 57.01 -39.81
C ALA A 35 24.41 55.77 -39.16
N GLU A 36 25.60 55.93 -38.56
CA GLU A 36 26.28 54.88 -37.77
C GLU A 36 25.47 54.50 -36.51
N GLU A 37 24.90 55.49 -35.82
CA GLU A 37 24.08 55.30 -34.62
C GLU A 37 22.80 54.48 -34.90
N ILE A 38 22.09 54.80 -35.98
CA ILE A 38 20.89 54.06 -36.43
C ILE A 38 21.26 52.62 -36.82
N LYS A 39 22.40 52.42 -37.50
CA LYS A 39 22.87 51.10 -37.93
C LYS A 39 23.24 50.20 -36.76
N HIS A 40 23.80 50.75 -35.67
CA HIS A 40 24.08 49.99 -34.46
C HIS A 40 22.80 49.67 -33.67
N ASN A 41 21.88 50.64 -33.54
CA ASN A 41 20.64 50.46 -32.78
C ASN A 41 19.66 49.48 -33.46
N SER A 42 19.71 49.35 -34.80
CA SER A 42 18.87 48.40 -35.54
C SER A 42 19.23 46.92 -35.34
N LYS A 43 20.43 46.58 -34.84
CA LYS A 43 20.88 45.18 -34.73
C LYS A 43 20.39 44.46 -33.47
N TRP A 44 20.38 45.16 -32.33
CA TRP A 44 19.89 44.64 -31.05
C TRP A 44 18.48 44.03 -31.09
N PRO A 45 17.46 44.66 -31.73
CA PRO A 45 16.12 44.08 -31.79
C PRO A 45 16.05 42.79 -32.64
N ILE A 46 16.85 42.70 -33.70
CA ILE A 46 16.90 41.49 -34.56
C ILE A 46 17.52 40.31 -33.78
N ILE A 47 18.60 40.57 -33.05
CA ILE A 47 19.24 39.56 -32.18
C ILE A 47 18.24 39.08 -31.12
N LEU A 48 17.52 40.01 -30.47
CA LEU A 48 16.51 39.67 -29.47
C LEU A 48 15.36 38.82 -30.05
N MET A 49 14.90 39.13 -31.26
CA MET A 49 13.86 38.36 -31.94
C MET A 49 14.32 36.94 -32.28
N ILE A 50 15.56 36.78 -32.76
CA ILE A 50 16.16 35.47 -33.04
C ILE A 50 16.33 34.67 -31.74
N CYS A 51 16.83 35.30 -30.67
CA CYS A 51 16.94 34.66 -29.36
C CYS A 51 15.57 34.17 -28.85
N LEU A 52 14.51 34.97 -29.02
CA LEU A 52 13.15 34.62 -28.61
C LEU A 52 12.61 33.44 -29.43
N VAL A 53 12.78 33.47 -30.75
CA VAL A 53 12.37 32.39 -31.66
C VAL A 53 13.07 31.07 -31.35
N VAL A 54 14.33 31.12 -30.91
CA VAL A 54 15.11 29.92 -30.55
C VAL A 54 14.79 29.45 -29.12
N SER A 55 14.52 30.35 -28.17
CA SER A 55 14.24 29.96 -26.79
C SER A 55 12.90 29.23 -26.64
N VAL A 56 11.87 29.63 -27.37
CA VAL A 56 10.53 29.03 -27.30
C VAL A 56 10.53 27.52 -27.60
N PRO A 57 11.09 27.02 -28.72
CA PRO A 57 11.10 25.59 -29.03
C PRO A 57 11.95 24.79 -28.03
N ILE A 58 13.02 25.37 -27.48
CA ILE A 58 13.83 24.74 -26.44
C ILE A 58 13.00 24.56 -25.16
N ILE A 59 12.27 25.59 -24.75
CA ILE A 59 11.39 25.55 -23.57
C ILE A 59 10.29 24.49 -23.78
N VAL A 60 9.65 24.46 -24.95
CA VAL A 60 8.62 23.46 -25.31
C VAL A 60 9.20 22.04 -25.34
N TYR A 61 10.41 21.86 -25.83
CA TYR A 61 11.09 20.56 -25.83
C TYR A 61 11.39 20.09 -24.40
N LEU A 62 11.90 20.97 -23.54
CA LEU A 62 12.19 20.64 -22.14
C LEU A 62 10.90 20.34 -21.36
N SER A 63 9.84 21.13 -21.56
CA SER A 63 8.55 20.93 -20.89
C SER A 63 7.87 19.64 -21.33
N SER A 64 7.94 19.31 -22.62
CA SER A 64 7.39 18.05 -23.15
C SER A 64 8.18 16.84 -22.65
N LYS A 65 9.51 16.90 -22.63
CA LYS A 65 10.36 15.83 -22.07
C LYS A 65 10.11 15.62 -20.57
N ALA A 66 10.00 16.70 -19.81
CA ALA A 66 9.65 16.64 -18.40
C ALA A 66 8.26 16.01 -18.18
N SER A 67 7.26 16.47 -18.94
CA SER A 67 5.89 15.93 -18.89
C SER A 67 5.83 14.44 -19.24
N TYR A 68 6.62 14.01 -20.23
CA TYR A 68 6.72 12.60 -20.61
C TYR A 68 7.34 11.77 -19.49
N SER A 69 8.48 12.22 -18.94
CA SER A 69 9.15 11.54 -17.82
C SER A 69 8.23 11.43 -16.60
N MET A 70 7.52 12.51 -16.23
CA MET A 70 6.59 12.52 -15.11
C MET A 70 5.43 11.54 -15.32
N ARG A 71 4.84 11.51 -16.53
CA ARG A 71 3.77 10.56 -16.87
C ARG A 71 4.25 9.12 -16.81
N HIS A 72 5.47 8.85 -17.28
CA HIS A 72 6.04 7.51 -17.21
C HIS A 72 6.30 7.07 -15.77
N SER A 73 6.93 7.92 -14.95
CA SER A 73 7.12 7.64 -13.53
C SER A 73 5.80 7.45 -12.79
N SER A 74 4.78 8.29 -13.05
CA SER A 74 3.45 8.13 -12.46
C SER A 74 2.85 6.76 -12.76
N LYS A 75 2.91 6.31 -14.02
CA LYS A 75 2.43 4.96 -14.39
C LYS A 75 3.17 3.86 -13.65
N MET A 76 4.49 3.96 -13.54
CA MET A 76 5.29 2.99 -12.78
C MET A 76 4.91 2.99 -11.29
N PHE A 77 4.66 4.15 -10.69
CA PHE A 77 4.18 4.26 -9.32
C PHE A 77 2.79 3.67 -9.14
N ASP A 78 1.87 3.92 -10.08
CA ASP A 78 0.51 3.38 -10.04
C ASP A 78 0.54 1.85 -10.15
N GLU A 79 1.35 1.29 -11.06
CA GLU A 79 1.54 -0.16 -11.21
C GLU A 79 2.15 -0.78 -9.94
N GLN A 80 3.20 -0.16 -9.38
CA GLN A 80 3.80 -0.61 -8.12
C GLN A 80 2.81 -0.53 -6.95
N ALA A 81 2.04 0.56 -6.86
CA ALA A 81 1.01 0.73 -5.84
C ALA A 81 -0.07 -0.35 -5.98
N GLU A 82 -0.47 -0.72 -7.20
CA GLU A 82 -1.44 -1.79 -7.42
C GLU A 82 -0.88 -3.16 -6.99
N ILE A 83 0.37 -3.48 -7.36
CA ILE A 83 1.03 -4.72 -6.95
C ILE A 83 1.14 -4.80 -5.43
N LEU A 84 1.64 -3.73 -4.79
CA LEU A 84 1.74 -3.65 -3.33
C LEU A 84 0.37 -3.79 -2.66
N ASN A 85 -0.68 -3.18 -3.22
CA ASN A 85 -2.04 -3.32 -2.69
C ASN A 85 -2.57 -4.76 -2.84
N LYS A 86 -2.27 -5.44 -3.96
CA LYS A 86 -2.65 -6.86 -4.14
C LYS A 86 -1.92 -7.77 -3.16
N GLU A 87 -0.61 -7.57 -3.00
CA GLU A 87 0.18 -8.33 -2.02
C GLU A 87 -0.31 -8.09 -0.60
N ARG A 88 -0.52 -6.81 -0.23
CA ARG A 88 -1.06 -6.43 1.07
C ARG A 88 -2.41 -7.08 1.35
N ARG A 89 -3.33 -7.11 0.39
CA ARG A 89 -4.64 -7.77 0.55
C ARG A 89 -4.50 -9.27 0.79
N LYS A 90 -3.58 -9.95 0.10
CA LYS A 90 -3.32 -11.38 0.31
C LYS A 90 -2.75 -11.64 1.69
N THR A 91 -1.73 -10.88 2.10
CA THR A 91 -1.12 -10.99 3.43
C THR A 91 -2.14 -10.71 4.53
N ASP A 92 -2.94 -9.66 4.37
CA ASP A 92 -4.01 -9.33 5.30
C ASP A 92 -5.02 -10.47 5.39
N GLY A 93 -5.50 -10.98 4.25
CA GLY A 93 -6.43 -12.11 4.18
C GLY A 93 -5.96 -13.35 4.94
N LEU A 94 -4.68 -13.72 4.77
CA LEU A 94 -4.09 -14.84 5.51
C LEU A 94 -3.97 -14.54 7.00
N LEU A 95 -3.62 -13.30 7.37
CA LEU A 95 -3.49 -12.92 8.76
C LEU A 95 -4.84 -13.00 9.51
N TRP A 96 -5.95 -12.63 8.85
CA TRP A 96 -7.31 -12.76 9.36
C TRP A 96 -7.72 -14.21 9.64
N GLN A 97 -7.11 -15.18 8.94
CA GLN A 97 -7.36 -16.60 9.18
C GLN A 97 -6.58 -17.14 10.39
N LEU A 98 -5.50 -16.46 10.79
CA LEU A 98 -4.61 -16.90 11.87
C LEU A 98 -4.93 -16.24 13.21
N LEU A 99 -5.37 -14.98 13.18
CA LEU A 99 -5.51 -14.17 14.39
C LEU A 99 -6.85 -13.42 14.44
N PRO A 100 -7.39 -13.18 15.65
CA PRO A 100 -8.54 -12.32 15.86
C PRO A 100 -8.36 -10.89 15.30
N PRO A 101 -9.44 -10.25 14.81
CA PRO A 101 -9.44 -8.87 14.33
C PRO A 101 -8.75 -7.84 15.20
N ASP A 102 -9.10 -7.80 16.48
CA ASP A 102 -8.61 -6.81 17.44
C ASP A 102 -7.10 -6.94 17.67
N ILE A 103 -6.60 -8.17 17.56
CA ILE A 103 -5.20 -8.51 17.72
C ILE A 103 -4.40 -8.09 16.48
N ILE A 104 -4.97 -8.30 15.29
CA ILE A 104 -4.36 -7.87 14.03
C ILE A 104 -4.20 -6.35 14.00
N ALA A 105 -5.22 -5.61 14.45
CA ALA A 105 -5.16 -4.16 14.50
C ALA A 105 -3.99 -3.66 15.37
N GLN A 106 -3.78 -4.28 16.54
CA GLN A 106 -2.68 -3.95 17.46
C GLN A 106 -1.32 -4.32 16.85
N LEU A 107 -1.19 -5.51 16.27
CA LEU A 107 0.05 -5.94 15.61
C LEU A 107 0.41 -5.03 14.43
N LYS A 108 -0.57 -4.55 13.67
CA LYS A 108 -0.36 -3.59 12.57
C LYS A 108 0.06 -2.20 13.07
N ALA A 109 -0.33 -1.83 14.28
CA ALA A 109 0.13 -0.60 14.93
C ALA A 109 1.57 -0.71 15.47
N GLY A 110 2.14 -1.92 15.49
CA GLY A 110 3.46 -2.19 16.07
C GLY A 110 3.42 -2.54 17.55
N ASP A 111 2.22 -2.69 18.13
CA ASP A 111 2.03 -3.02 19.53
C ASP A 111 2.08 -4.55 19.75
N GLN A 112 2.52 -4.95 20.95
CA GLN A 112 2.35 -6.33 21.41
C GLN A 112 1.02 -6.43 22.17
N PRO A 113 0.06 -7.24 21.70
CA PRO A 113 -1.22 -7.41 22.37
C PRO A 113 -1.00 -7.95 23.79
N PRO A 114 -1.41 -7.24 24.85
CA PRO A 114 -1.26 -7.74 26.20
C PRO A 114 -2.20 -8.95 26.42
N PRO A 115 -1.86 -9.85 27.35
CA PRO A 115 -2.79 -10.89 27.77
C PRO A 115 -4.11 -10.29 28.25
N LYS A 116 -5.23 -10.82 27.76
CA LYS A 116 -6.57 -10.36 28.09
C LYS A 116 -7.27 -11.39 28.98
N LEU A 117 -7.76 -10.94 30.12
CA LEU A 117 -8.62 -11.73 31.00
C LEU A 117 -10.05 -11.73 30.44
N TYR A 118 -10.63 -12.92 30.34
CA TYR A 118 -12.03 -13.16 30.00
C TYR A 118 -12.70 -13.72 31.25
N GLU A 119 -13.66 -12.98 31.81
CA GLU A 119 -14.34 -13.36 33.05
C GLU A 119 -15.16 -14.65 32.89
N SER A 120 -15.72 -14.87 31.70
CA SER A 120 -16.54 -16.03 31.40
C SER A 120 -16.40 -16.42 29.93
N ALA A 121 -15.93 -17.63 29.69
CA ALA A 121 -15.90 -18.29 28.40
C ALA A 121 -16.28 -19.76 28.58
N THR A 122 -16.71 -20.40 27.50
CA THR A 122 -16.89 -21.86 27.48
C THR A 122 -15.93 -22.46 26.48
N VAL A 123 -15.21 -23.49 26.93
CA VAL A 123 -14.23 -24.23 26.14
C VAL A 123 -14.78 -25.63 25.86
N PHE A 124 -14.65 -26.06 24.62
CA PHE A 124 -14.96 -27.40 24.12
C PHE A 124 -13.67 -28.11 23.77
N PHE A 125 -13.50 -29.33 24.28
CA PHE A 125 -12.40 -30.23 23.91
C PHE A 125 -12.95 -31.53 23.35
N GLY A 126 -12.63 -31.84 22.11
CA GLY A 126 -12.93 -33.11 21.44
C GLY A 126 -11.67 -33.95 21.25
N ASP A 127 -11.77 -35.26 21.44
CA ASP A 127 -10.67 -36.21 21.22
C ASP A 127 -11.17 -37.54 20.64
N ILE A 128 -10.37 -38.19 19.79
CA ILE A 128 -10.72 -39.42 19.10
C ILE A 128 -10.42 -40.63 19.99
N VAL A 129 -11.45 -41.43 20.29
CA VAL A 129 -11.27 -42.63 21.11
C VAL A 129 -10.46 -43.68 20.37
N GLY A 130 -9.29 -44.01 20.93
CA GLY A 130 -8.43 -45.06 20.39
C GLY A 130 -7.64 -44.63 19.15
N PHE A 131 -7.41 -43.33 18.98
CA PHE A 131 -6.63 -42.77 17.88
C PHE A 131 -5.28 -43.45 17.69
N THR A 132 -4.50 -43.65 18.75
CA THR A 132 -3.19 -44.34 18.69
C THR A 132 -3.29 -45.72 18.05
N ASN A 133 -4.36 -46.47 18.31
CA ASN A 133 -4.57 -47.80 17.71
C ASN A 133 -4.99 -47.66 16.23
N LEU A 134 -5.92 -46.75 15.95
CA LEU A 134 -6.38 -46.47 14.60
C LEU A 134 -5.22 -46.08 13.67
N THR A 135 -4.32 -45.21 14.14
CA THR A 135 -3.14 -44.76 13.39
C THR A 135 -2.06 -45.83 13.29
N ALA A 136 -1.86 -46.65 14.31
CA ALA A 136 -0.94 -47.80 14.25
C ALA A 136 -1.35 -48.83 13.18
N MET A 137 -2.65 -48.93 12.88
CA MET A 137 -3.18 -49.81 11.83
C MET A 137 -3.30 -49.12 10.47
N SER A 138 -2.81 -47.90 10.30
CA SER A 138 -2.98 -47.08 9.10
C SER A 138 -1.66 -46.52 8.59
N THR A 139 -1.56 -46.30 7.29
CA THR A 139 -0.40 -45.59 6.75
C THR A 139 -0.46 -44.12 7.14
N ALA A 140 0.69 -43.44 7.18
CA ALA A 140 0.75 -42.01 7.48
C ALA A 140 -0.18 -41.19 6.55
N GLY A 141 -0.18 -41.48 5.24
CA GLY A 141 -1.04 -40.81 4.27
C GLY A 141 -2.53 -41.03 4.54
N GLN A 142 -2.94 -42.26 4.93
CA GLN A 142 -4.32 -42.55 5.30
C GLN A 142 -4.75 -41.82 6.58
N THR A 143 -3.87 -41.75 7.58
CA THR A 143 -4.13 -41.02 8.82
C THR A 143 -4.31 -39.53 8.56
N ILE A 144 -3.44 -38.93 7.73
CA ILE A 144 -3.53 -37.52 7.35
C ILE A 144 -4.84 -37.25 6.60
N GLN A 145 -5.19 -38.08 5.63
CA GLN A 145 -6.45 -37.92 4.89
C GLN A 145 -7.66 -38.00 5.83
N PHE A 146 -7.67 -38.97 6.74
CA PHE A 146 -8.74 -39.12 7.73
C PHE A 146 -8.88 -37.90 8.63
N LEU A 147 -7.77 -37.38 9.18
CA LEU A 147 -7.80 -36.18 10.03
C LEU A 147 -8.30 -34.96 9.24
N ASN A 148 -7.83 -34.78 8.00
CA ASN A 148 -8.29 -33.69 7.14
C ASN A 148 -9.80 -33.80 6.85
N ASP A 149 -10.30 -34.98 6.50
CA ASP A 149 -11.73 -35.21 6.23
C ASP A 149 -12.57 -34.90 7.47
N LEU A 150 -12.11 -35.32 8.65
CA LEU A 150 -12.79 -35.09 9.92
C LEU A 150 -12.80 -33.60 10.30
N TYR A 151 -11.64 -32.94 10.24
CA TYR A 151 -11.51 -31.52 10.59
C TYR A 151 -12.23 -30.61 9.60
N ASN A 152 -12.19 -30.90 8.30
CA ASN A 152 -12.99 -30.17 7.31
C ASN A 152 -14.48 -30.29 7.60
N MET A 153 -14.94 -31.49 8.02
CA MET A 153 -16.33 -31.67 8.41
C MET A 153 -16.68 -30.83 9.63
N PHE A 154 -15.84 -30.81 10.67
CA PHE A 154 -16.08 -29.96 11.85
C PHE A 154 -16.05 -28.47 11.51
N ASP A 155 -15.04 -28.03 10.75
CA ASP A 155 -14.86 -26.64 10.35
C ASP A 155 -16.12 -26.11 9.62
N ASN A 156 -16.69 -26.90 8.72
CA ASN A 156 -17.96 -26.54 8.03
C ASN A 156 -19.15 -26.35 8.99
N TYR A 157 -19.18 -27.05 10.12
CA TYR A 157 -20.27 -26.93 11.09
C TYR A 157 -20.06 -25.80 12.08
N ILE A 158 -18.83 -25.61 12.57
CA ILE A 158 -18.53 -24.57 13.57
C ILE A 158 -18.72 -23.15 13.01
N ASP A 159 -18.59 -22.95 11.70
CA ASP A 159 -18.86 -21.68 11.01
C ASP A 159 -20.29 -21.15 11.23
N ASN A 160 -21.23 -21.99 11.66
CA ASN A 160 -22.61 -21.60 11.95
C ASN A 160 -22.84 -21.15 13.40
N PHE A 161 -21.81 -21.17 14.24
CA PHE A 161 -21.87 -20.85 15.67
C PHE A 161 -20.93 -19.69 16.01
N ASP A 162 -21.24 -18.96 17.09
CA ASP A 162 -20.35 -17.91 17.61
C ASP A 162 -19.21 -18.54 18.42
N VAL A 163 -18.23 -19.10 17.71
CA VAL A 163 -17.12 -19.83 18.29
C VAL A 163 -15.78 -19.50 17.60
N TYR A 164 -14.70 -19.66 18.35
CA TYR A 164 -13.34 -19.46 17.88
C TYR A 164 -12.56 -20.78 17.99
N LYS A 165 -11.98 -21.23 16.87
CA LYS A 165 -11.12 -22.41 16.81
C LYS A 165 -9.75 -22.09 17.40
N VAL A 166 -9.38 -22.82 18.45
CA VAL A 166 -8.07 -22.69 19.09
C VAL A 166 -7.12 -23.71 18.48
N GLU A 167 -5.89 -23.30 18.22
CA GLU A 167 -4.87 -24.18 17.66
C GLU A 167 -4.45 -25.25 18.68
N ILE A 168 -4.47 -26.55 18.30
CA ILE A 168 -3.89 -27.64 19.09
C ILE A 168 -2.96 -28.51 18.25
N VAL A 169 -2.12 -29.27 18.96
CA VAL A 169 -1.27 -30.34 18.44
C VAL A 169 -1.94 -31.71 18.63
N GLY A 170 -2.06 -32.49 17.55
CA GLY A 170 -2.50 -33.89 17.60
C GLY A 170 -3.91 -34.16 17.06
N ASP A 171 -4.62 -35.08 17.72
CA ASP A 171 -5.99 -35.52 17.43
C ASP A 171 -7.08 -34.78 18.22
N GLY A 172 -6.67 -33.82 19.04
CA GLY A 172 -7.58 -32.95 19.77
C GLY A 172 -8.21 -31.87 18.88
N TYR A 173 -9.45 -31.51 19.18
CA TYR A 173 -10.17 -30.40 18.55
C TYR A 173 -10.71 -29.44 19.62
N LEU A 174 -10.25 -28.18 19.61
CA LEU A 174 -10.48 -27.20 20.68
C LEU A 174 -11.14 -25.97 20.09
N VAL A 175 -12.26 -25.63 20.68
CA VAL A 175 -13.10 -24.52 20.26
C VAL A 175 -13.56 -23.82 21.52
N ALA A 176 -13.63 -22.50 21.47
CA ALA A 176 -14.10 -21.70 22.60
C ALA A 176 -15.09 -20.64 22.15
N SER A 177 -16.02 -20.27 23.02
CA SER A 177 -16.94 -19.16 22.82
C SER A 177 -16.84 -18.18 23.99
N GLY A 178 -17.19 -16.91 23.74
CA GLY A 178 -16.94 -15.81 24.68
C GLY A 178 -15.52 -15.24 24.61
N LEU A 179 -14.73 -15.72 23.66
CA LEU A 179 -13.41 -15.20 23.28
C LEU A 179 -13.22 -15.40 21.77
N PRO A 180 -12.43 -14.55 21.08
CA PRO A 180 -11.74 -13.35 21.56
C PRO A 180 -12.69 -12.17 21.84
N ILE A 181 -13.94 -12.26 21.37
CA ILE A 181 -15.00 -11.28 21.60
C ILE A 181 -15.99 -11.86 22.62
N PRO A 182 -16.17 -11.23 23.79
CA PRO A 182 -17.15 -11.66 24.78
C PRO A 182 -18.59 -11.57 24.24
N ASN A 183 -19.40 -12.59 24.50
CA ASN A 183 -20.80 -12.67 24.05
C ASN A 183 -21.82 -12.82 25.19
N GLY A 184 -21.45 -12.39 26.40
CA GLY A 184 -22.32 -12.44 27.58
C GLY A 184 -22.49 -13.86 28.09
N HIS A 185 -23.73 -14.34 28.24
CA HIS A 185 -24.02 -15.71 28.68
C HIS A 185 -24.27 -16.70 27.53
N LYS A 186 -24.11 -16.26 26.28
CA LYS A 186 -24.39 -17.08 25.09
C LYS A 186 -23.33 -18.15 24.87
N HIS A 187 -22.09 -17.93 25.31
CA HIS A 187 -20.95 -18.84 25.08
C HIS A 187 -21.25 -20.30 25.43
N ALA A 188 -21.95 -20.55 26.53
CA ALA A 188 -22.28 -21.90 26.97
C ALA A 188 -23.31 -22.56 26.05
N THR A 189 -24.30 -21.79 25.58
CA THR A 189 -25.33 -22.27 24.65
C THR A 189 -24.73 -22.56 23.28
N GLU A 190 -23.91 -21.65 22.74
CA GLU A 190 -23.21 -21.81 21.46
C GLU A 190 -22.39 -23.11 21.45
N ILE A 191 -21.55 -23.31 22.47
CA ILE A 191 -20.72 -24.50 22.59
C ILE A 191 -21.56 -25.77 22.80
N ALA A 192 -22.58 -25.73 23.64
CA ALA A 192 -23.42 -26.91 23.89
C ALA A 192 -24.18 -27.34 22.63
N THR A 193 -24.75 -26.39 21.88
CA THR A 193 -25.46 -26.70 20.63
C THR A 193 -24.50 -27.17 19.55
N MET A 194 -23.34 -26.52 19.42
CA MET A 194 -22.27 -26.97 18.51
C MET A 194 -21.83 -28.41 18.85
N ALA A 195 -21.56 -28.71 20.12
CA ALA A 195 -21.14 -30.04 20.54
C ALA A 195 -22.15 -31.13 20.18
N LEU A 196 -23.45 -30.88 20.42
CA LEU A 196 -24.52 -31.81 20.02
C LEU A 196 -24.57 -32.02 18.51
N GLN A 197 -24.42 -30.95 17.73
CA GLN A 197 -24.36 -31.03 16.27
C GLN A 197 -23.16 -31.87 15.82
N LEU A 198 -21.96 -31.61 16.35
CA LEU A 198 -20.76 -32.37 16.02
C LEU A 198 -20.90 -33.85 16.40
N MET A 199 -21.50 -34.17 17.56
CA MET A 199 -21.76 -35.55 17.98
C MET A 199 -22.61 -36.31 16.95
N PHE A 200 -23.69 -35.68 16.48
CA PHE A 200 -24.57 -36.27 15.48
C PHE A 200 -23.84 -36.53 14.15
N GLN A 201 -22.96 -35.63 13.74
CA GLN A 201 -22.21 -35.75 12.48
C GLN A 201 -21.12 -36.82 12.55
N VAL A 202 -20.47 -36.97 13.71
CA VAL A 202 -19.49 -38.05 13.95
C VAL A 202 -20.13 -39.43 13.78
N GLU A 203 -21.40 -39.60 14.16
CA GLU A 203 -22.10 -40.88 14.03
C GLU A 203 -22.29 -41.32 12.57
N GLY A 204 -22.46 -40.35 11.66
CA GLY A 204 -22.55 -40.57 10.22
C GLY A 204 -21.20 -40.61 9.48
N PHE A 205 -20.10 -40.24 10.15
CA PHE A 205 -18.80 -40.11 9.53
C PHE A 205 -18.17 -41.48 9.20
N LYS A 206 -17.68 -41.63 7.97
CA LYS A 206 -17.02 -42.85 7.49
C LYS A 206 -15.57 -42.57 7.14
N ILE A 207 -14.68 -43.40 7.67
CA ILE A 207 -13.26 -43.33 7.35
C ILE A 207 -13.02 -43.97 5.99
N SER A 208 -12.52 -43.19 5.02
CA SER A 208 -12.32 -43.60 3.62
C SER A 208 -11.58 -44.95 3.45
N HIS A 209 -10.50 -45.16 4.20
CA HIS A 209 -9.71 -46.41 4.16
C HIS A 209 -10.17 -47.49 5.15
N LYS A 210 -11.12 -47.18 6.04
CA LYS A 210 -11.73 -48.14 6.98
C LYS A 210 -13.25 -47.89 7.15
N PRO A 211 -14.09 -48.14 6.12
CA PRO A 211 -15.51 -47.78 6.15
C PRO A 211 -16.33 -48.49 7.22
N SER A 212 -15.88 -49.66 7.67
CA SER A 212 -16.54 -50.44 8.73
C SER A 212 -16.17 -49.99 10.14
N TYR A 213 -15.15 -49.13 10.29
CA TYR A 213 -14.75 -48.61 11.59
C TYR A 213 -15.70 -47.49 12.01
N LYS A 214 -16.37 -47.67 13.15
CA LYS A 214 -17.22 -46.63 13.74
C LYS A 214 -16.37 -45.66 14.54
N LEU A 215 -16.26 -44.42 14.05
CA LEU A 215 -15.57 -43.36 14.78
C LEU A 215 -16.31 -43.06 16.08
N ARG A 216 -15.56 -42.87 17.17
CA ARG A 216 -16.09 -42.43 18.45
C ARG A 216 -15.25 -41.28 18.95
N MET A 217 -15.92 -40.25 19.46
CA MET A 217 -15.26 -39.11 20.06
C MET A 217 -15.63 -38.99 21.53
N ARG A 218 -14.69 -38.50 22.33
CA ARG A 218 -14.93 -37.96 23.67
C ARG A 218 -15.01 -36.45 23.55
N MET A 219 -15.99 -35.86 24.20
CA MET A 219 -16.18 -34.41 24.21
C MET A 219 -16.31 -33.94 25.65
N GLY A 220 -15.54 -32.91 26.01
CA GLY A 220 -15.59 -32.22 27.28
C GLY A 220 -15.96 -30.77 27.05
N ILE A 221 -16.77 -30.22 27.96
CA ILE A 221 -17.13 -28.81 27.97
C ILE A 221 -16.89 -28.29 29.38
N HIS A 222 -16.25 -27.14 29.48
CA HIS A 222 -16.06 -26.46 30.76
C HIS A 222 -16.23 -24.94 30.59
N SER A 223 -16.74 -24.27 31.62
CA SER A 223 -17.03 -22.83 31.60
C SER A 223 -16.44 -22.15 32.81
N GLY A 224 -15.80 -21.00 32.59
CA GLY A 224 -15.05 -20.31 33.63
C GLY A 224 -14.22 -19.16 33.06
N GLY A 225 -13.45 -18.54 33.93
CA GLY A 225 -12.53 -17.46 33.56
C GLY A 225 -11.28 -18.01 32.88
N CYS A 226 -10.80 -17.33 31.85
CA CYS A 226 -9.57 -17.69 31.16
C CYS A 226 -8.79 -16.46 30.71
N VAL A 227 -7.54 -16.65 30.33
CA VAL A 227 -6.65 -15.62 29.79
C VAL A 227 -6.32 -15.97 28.35
N GLY A 228 -6.61 -15.07 27.42
CA GLY A 228 -6.22 -15.20 26.01
C GLY A 228 -5.07 -14.26 25.67
N SER A 229 -4.08 -14.74 24.94
CA SER A 229 -2.93 -13.93 24.48
C SER A 229 -2.40 -14.44 23.15
N VAL A 230 -1.73 -13.57 22.39
CA VAL A 230 -0.88 -14.01 21.28
C VAL A 230 0.42 -14.55 21.85
N VAL A 231 0.85 -15.71 21.37
CA VAL A 231 2.12 -16.34 21.73
C VAL A 231 2.97 -16.51 20.47
N GLY A 232 4.27 -16.28 20.61
CA GLY A 232 5.26 -16.45 19.53
C GLY A 232 5.49 -15.16 18.73
N SER A 233 6.77 -14.83 18.53
CA SER A 233 7.18 -13.64 17.75
C SER A 233 7.33 -13.90 16.25
N LYS A 234 7.75 -15.13 15.87
CA LYS A 234 7.92 -15.53 14.46
C LYS A 234 6.68 -16.18 13.86
N MET A 235 5.92 -16.93 14.67
CA MET A 235 4.67 -17.59 14.30
C MET A 235 3.63 -17.26 15.37
N PRO A 236 3.02 -16.07 15.30
CA PRO A 236 2.02 -15.65 16.27
C PRO A 236 0.75 -16.48 16.13
N HIS A 237 0.29 -17.06 17.23
CA HIS A 237 -0.99 -17.75 17.32
C HIS A 237 -1.71 -17.31 18.60
N PHE A 238 -3.04 -17.29 18.56
CA PHE A 238 -3.84 -16.93 19.73
C PHE A 238 -4.04 -18.16 20.61
N SER A 239 -3.51 -18.10 21.83
CA SER A 239 -3.59 -19.16 22.82
C SER A 239 -4.50 -18.76 23.97
N VAL A 240 -5.19 -19.74 24.52
CA VAL A 240 -6.04 -19.60 25.71
C VAL A 240 -5.42 -20.40 26.85
N PHE A 241 -5.29 -19.78 28.02
CA PHE A 241 -4.74 -20.36 29.24
C PHE A 241 -5.72 -20.19 30.39
N GLY A 242 -5.81 -21.18 31.26
CA GLY A 242 -6.64 -21.12 32.47
C GLY A 242 -6.85 -22.51 33.05
N ASP A 243 -7.42 -22.56 34.25
CA ASP A 243 -7.90 -23.81 34.87
C ASP A 243 -9.22 -24.30 34.24
N THR A 244 -9.78 -23.47 33.35
CA THR A 244 -11.03 -23.68 32.61
C THR A 244 -10.80 -24.57 31.39
#